data_AF-A0A8T0IE74-F1
#
_entry.id   AF-A0A8T0IE74-F1
#
_cell.length_a   1.000
_cell.length_b   1.000
_cell.length_c   1.000
_cell.angle_alpha   90.00
_cell.angle_beta   90.00
_cell.angle_gamma   90.00
#
_symmetry.space_group_name_H-M   'P 1'
#
loop_
_entity.id
_entity.type
_entity.pdbx_description
1 polymer ?
#
loop_
_entity_poly.entity_id
_entity_poly.type
_entity_poly.pdbx_seq_one_letter_code
_entity_poly.pdbx_strand_id
1 'polypeptide(L)'
;MAMESTEDEDAKATIDSLKRDVEEELTLHSSVMQSLDADQTDFEPNTATAAYCDFLRAAATGGNRTLNLASTSAKIIAAMTPCMRLYAFLGQEIKKNINEVPDHPYQQWINTYSAADFEAAASKVEHLLDKLTESVNKEDEKALLYNLYRRAMNLEVDFFSAQMLGPVHVPFFKSQAAPENRLLLVSDFDSTCTISDSCPVLADLTVQIAGKIPGGRSAGETGASLLRNKWDDLVMRYMDEYEEVLNRRLSNKEHGNGKAFTTEELQELLKEMSDFELKANARVEEAAVLKGLSPVAIQDAGKSMPLREGCSDFFKRLGLQEAHVDTHILSVCWSKTFIEAVLEQGEIHVANINANELVFNGNASTGKISFNVQTALDKQRHFIQILDHLKGRQSTDPEHQQVHSVYIGDSLTDLLCLLRADVGIILGDSSTLKQVYGEKMTSLFRKALLLEQGNMQLSGYVFTVSSWYEVEAFLFGPAGSRVL
;
A
#
# COMPACT_ATOMS: atom_id res chain seq x y z
N MET A 1 -4.30 28.36 -28.06
CA MET A 1 -4.79 28.72 -26.70
C MET A 1 -3.68 28.86 -25.68
N ALA A 2 -3.01 27.80 -25.22
CA ALA A 2 -1.96 27.92 -24.19
C ALA A 2 -0.81 28.86 -24.62
N MET A 3 -0.27 28.68 -25.83
CA MET A 3 0.75 29.54 -26.41
C MET A 3 0.31 31.01 -26.56
N GLU A 4 -0.96 31.26 -26.89
CA GLU A 4 -1.53 32.61 -27.02
C GLU A 4 -1.78 33.26 -25.65
N SER A 5 -1.79 32.48 -24.58
CA SER A 5 -2.12 32.91 -23.22
C SER A 5 -0.90 33.12 -22.33
N THR A 6 0.31 33.04 -22.90
CA THR A 6 1.57 33.31 -22.19
C THR A 6 2.37 34.38 -22.93
N GLU A 7 3.01 35.26 -22.19
CA GLU A 7 3.95 36.25 -22.75
C GLU A 7 5.41 35.76 -22.70
N ASP A 8 5.67 34.65 -22.00
CA ASP A 8 7.00 34.05 -21.90
C ASP A 8 7.39 33.34 -23.22
N GLU A 9 8.41 33.86 -23.90
CA GLU A 9 8.85 33.36 -25.21
C GLU A 9 9.45 31.95 -25.15
N ASP A 10 10.14 31.57 -24.07
CA ASP A 10 10.65 30.20 -23.95
C ASP A 10 9.50 29.21 -23.71
N ALA A 11 8.47 29.63 -22.96
CA ALA A 11 7.26 28.85 -22.78
C ALA A 11 6.53 28.66 -24.11
N LYS A 12 6.44 29.69 -24.96
CA LYS A 12 5.88 29.57 -26.32
C LYS A 12 6.69 28.58 -27.17
N ALA A 13 8.01 28.70 -27.18
CA ALA A 13 8.89 27.80 -27.92
C ALA A 13 8.75 26.34 -27.45
N THR A 14 8.59 26.14 -26.14
CA THR A 14 8.36 24.82 -25.55
C THR A 14 7.01 24.25 -25.97
N ILE A 15 5.93 25.05 -25.91
CA ILE A 15 4.59 24.65 -26.34
C ILE A 15 4.56 24.33 -27.85
N ASP A 16 5.25 25.10 -28.68
CA ASP A 16 5.36 24.83 -30.12
C ASP A 16 6.06 23.50 -30.40
N SER A 17 7.14 23.21 -29.69
CA SER A 17 7.81 21.90 -29.77
C SER A 17 6.86 20.76 -29.41
N LEU A 18 6.15 20.86 -28.28
CA LEU A 18 5.21 19.82 -27.84
C LEU A 18 4.09 19.59 -28.84
N LYS A 19 3.62 20.65 -29.52
CA LYS A 19 2.63 20.52 -30.58
C LYS A 19 3.16 19.69 -31.75
N ARG A 20 4.41 19.91 -32.16
CA ARG A 20 5.06 19.11 -33.22
C ARG A 20 5.22 17.66 -32.81
N ASP A 21 5.59 17.41 -31.56
CA ASP A 21 5.74 16.05 -31.02
C ASP A 21 4.39 15.28 -31.09
N VAL A 22 3.26 15.95 -30.80
CA VAL A 22 1.91 15.36 -30.95
C VAL A 22 1.58 15.04 -32.42
N GLU A 23 1.95 15.91 -33.37
CA GLU A 23 1.73 15.67 -34.80
C GLU A 23 2.53 14.45 -35.31
N GLU A 24 3.75 14.27 -34.79
CA GLU A 24 4.57 13.08 -35.06
C GLU A 24 3.94 11.82 -34.46
N GLU A 25 3.40 11.89 -33.24
CA GLU A 25 2.75 10.75 -32.58
C GLU A 25 1.44 10.34 -33.27
N LEU A 26 0.64 11.29 -33.75
CA LEU A 26 -0.54 11.00 -34.59
C LEU A 26 -0.15 10.29 -35.90
N THR A 27 1.01 10.65 -36.46
CA THR A 27 1.56 9.97 -37.65
C THR A 27 1.97 8.53 -37.32
N LEU A 28 2.58 8.30 -36.15
CA LEU A 28 2.91 6.96 -35.65
C LEU A 28 1.65 6.11 -35.48
N HIS A 29 0.60 6.63 -34.80
CA HIS A 29 -0.65 5.89 -34.62
C HIS A 29 -1.32 5.56 -35.96
N SER A 30 -1.29 6.49 -36.92
CA SER A 30 -1.80 6.24 -38.27
C SER A 30 -1.10 5.05 -38.93
N SER A 31 0.22 4.90 -38.74
CA SER A 31 0.99 3.77 -39.26
C SER A 31 0.66 2.44 -38.56
N VAL A 32 0.37 2.47 -37.25
CA VAL A 32 -0.04 1.29 -36.48
C VAL A 32 -1.45 0.85 -36.90
N MET A 33 -2.39 1.77 -37.10
CA MET A 33 -3.73 1.41 -37.57
C MET A 33 -3.69 0.78 -38.97
N GLN A 34 -2.83 1.29 -39.86
CA GLN A 34 -2.60 0.70 -41.19
C GLN A 34 -2.01 -0.71 -41.09
N SER A 35 -1.09 -0.97 -40.15
CA SER A 35 -0.51 -2.31 -39.98
C SER A 35 -1.51 -3.33 -39.41
N LEU A 36 -2.55 -2.85 -38.73
CA LEU A 36 -3.64 -3.67 -38.16
C LEU A 36 -4.85 -3.83 -39.10
N ASP A 37 -4.81 -3.28 -40.32
CA ASP A 37 -5.91 -3.29 -41.30
C ASP A 37 -7.23 -2.70 -40.72
N ALA A 38 -7.11 -1.71 -39.83
CA ALA A 38 -8.24 -1.06 -39.19
C ALA A 38 -8.75 0.13 -40.01
N ASP A 39 -10.06 0.18 -40.28
CA ASP A 39 -10.72 1.31 -40.95
C ASP A 39 -10.76 2.55 -40.04
N GLN A 40 -10.34 3.71 -40.57
CA GLN A 40 -10.25 4.97 -39.85
C GLN A 40 -11.53 5.81 -39.92
N THR A 41 -12.52 5.42 -40.73
CA THR A 41 -13.59 6.32 -41.15
C THR A 41 -14.84 6.31 -40.27
N ASP A 42 -14.95 5.39 -39.30
CA ASP A 42 -16.17 5.24 -38.49
C ASP A 42 -15.83 4.87 -37.02
N PHE A 43 -15.29 5.82 -36.26
CA PHE A 43 -15.01 5.64 -34.83
C PHE A 43 -15.72 6.70 -33.98
N GLU A 44 -16.63 6.24 -33.11
CA GLU A 44 -17.20 7.07 -32.06
C GLU A 44 -16.34 6.97 -30.79
N PRO A 45 -15.85 8.09 -30.23
CA PRO A 45 -15.10 8.06 -28.98
C PRO A 45 -16.00 7.53 -27.87
N ASN A 46 -15.47 6.61 -27.06
CA ASN A 46 -16.19 6.14 -25.89
C ASN A 46 -16.39 7.27 -24.87
N THR A 47 -17.28 7.06 -23.90
CA THR A 47 -17.64 8.06 -22.89
C THR A 47 -16.44 8.59 -22.11
N ALA A 48 -15.42 7.77 -21.82
CA ALA A 48 -14.23 8.20 -21.09
C ALA A 48 -13.34 9.09 -21.96
N THR A 49 -13.13 8.72 -23.22
CA THR A 49 -12.43 9.56 -24.21
C THR A 49 -13.11 10.91 -24.37
N ALA A 50 -14.43 10.93 -24.55
CA ALA A 50 -15.20 12.16 -24.66
C ALA A 50 -15.08 13.04 -23.40
N ALA A 51 -15.21 12.43 -22.21
CA ALA A 51 -15.11 13.14 -20.94
C ALA A 51 -13.75 13.82 -20.75
N TYR A 52 -12.65 13.17 -21.16
CA TYR A 52 -11.33 13.77 -21.05
C TYR A 52 -11.12 14.90 -22.07
N CYS A 53 -11.55 14.72 -23.31
CA CYS A 53 -11.51 15.80 -24.32
C CYS A 53 -12.33 17.01 -23.90
N ASP A 54 -13.52 16.81 -23.32
CA ASP A 54 -14.37 17.87 -22.83
C ASP A 54 -13.76 18.60 -21.62
N PHE A 55 -13.11 17.87 -20.71
CA PHE A 55 -12.36 18.44 -19.60
C PHE A 55 -11.21 19.34 -20.09
N LEU A 56 -10.39 18.87 -21.04
CA LEU A 56 -9.29 19.66 -21.60
C LEU A 56 -9.81 20.91 -22.32
N ARG A 57 -10.92 20.79 -23.07
CA ARG A 57 -11.57 21.94 -23.72
C ARG A 57 -12.08 22.94 -22.68
N ALA A 58 -12.71 22.48 -21.60
CA ALA A 58 -13.19 23.34 -20.52
C ALA A 58 -12.05 24.05 -19.77
N ALA A 59 -10.92 23.35 -19.55
CA ALA A 59 -9.71 23.94 -18.97
C ALA A 59 -9.15 25.06 -19.86
N ALA A 60 -9.18 24.86 -21.19
CA ALA A 60 -8.70 25.83 -22.16
C ALA A 60 -9.64 27.05 -22.33
N THR A 61 -10.96 26.84 -22.38
CA THR A 61 -11.93 27.92 -22.63
C THR A 61 -12.40 28.64 -21.37
N GLY A 62 -11.96 28.20 -20.18
CA GLY A 62 -12.25 28.87 -18.91
C GLY A 62 -13.64 28.56 -18.35
N GLY A 63 -14.03 27.27 -18.31
CA GLY A 63 -15.33 26.80 -17.80
C GLY A 63 -15.68 27.22 -16.35
N ASN A 64 -14.72 27.69 -15.55
CA ASN A 64 -14.94 28.29 -14.24
C ASN A 64 -14.42 29.74 -14.22
N ARG A 65 -15.32 30.69 -14.50
CA ARG A 65 -15.08 32.15 -14.48
C ARG A 65 -14.80 32.73 -13.09
N THR A 66 -14.79 31.91 -12.03
CA THR A 66 -14.80 32.39 -10.64
C THR A 66 -13.41 32.57 -10.02
N LEU A 67 -12.36 32.00 -10.63
CA LEU A 67 -10.98 32.20 -10.19
C LEU A 67 -10.19 32.85 -11.34
N ASN A 68 -9.98 34.16 -11.23
CA ASN A 68 -9.01 34.89 -12.05
C ASN A 68 -7.60 34.39 -11.70
N LEU A 69 -7.23 33.23 -12.24
CA LEU A 69 -5.82 32.82 -12.26
C LEU A 69 -5.05 33.80 -13.16
N ALA A 70 -3.84 34.16 -12.76
CA ALA A 70 -2.98 35.04 -13.54
C ALA A 70 -2.55 34.43 -14.90
N SER A 71 -2.70 33.10 -15.12
CA SER A 71 -2.21 32.44 -16.33
C SER A 71 -3.15 31.34 -16.86
N THR A 72 -3.76 31.55 -18.03
CA THR A 72 -4.56 30.51 -18.72
C THR A 72 -3.69 29.38 -19.27
N SER A 73 -2.43 29.66 -19.64
CA SER A 73 -1.49 28.63 -20.06
C SER A 73 -1.18 27.65 -18.93
N ALA A 74 -0.98 28.12 -17.69
CA ALA A 74 -0.72 27.26 -16.53
C ALA A 74 -1.84 26.24 -16.30
N LYS A 75 -3.11 26.65 -16.43
CA LYS A 75 -4.28 25.73 -16.30
C LYS A 75 -4.29 24.65 -17.38
N ILE A 76 -4.04 25.04 -18.63
CA ILE A 76 -4.04 24.11 -19.75
C ILE A 76 -2.90 23.11 -19.59
N ILE A 77 -1.70 23.59 -19.29
CA ILE A 77 -0.54 22.72 -19.08
C ILE A 77 -0.77 21.80 -17.87
N ALA A 78 -1.25 22.31 -16.72
CA ALA A 78 -1.58 21.46 -15.56
C ALA A 78 -2.58 20.35 -15.88
N ALA A 79 -3.56 20.62 -16.76
CA ALA A 79 -4.54 19.63 -17.20
C ALA A 79 -3.98 18.64 -18.24
N MET A 80 -2.91 18.99 -18.95
CA MET A 80 -2.28 18.13 -19.98
C MET A 80 -1.09 17.34 -19.44
N THR A 81 -0.32 17.85 -18.47
CA THR A 81 0.88 17.20 -17.94
C THR A 81 0.67 15.73 -17.51
N PRO A 82 -0.46 15.36 -16.88
CA PRO A 82 -0.69 13.97 -16.46
C PRO A 82 -0.58 12.93 -17.59
N CYS A 83 -0.98 13.25 -18.83
CA CYS A 83 -0.93 12.28 -19.92
C CYS A 83 0.51 11.81 -20.19
N MET A 84 1.42 12.77 -20.39
CA MET A 84 2.83 12.50 -20.68
C MET A 84 3.50 11.77 -19.53
N ARG A 85 3.29 12.25 -18.30
CA ARG A 85 3.89 11.63 -17.10
C ARG A 85 3.38 10.21 -16.89
N LEU A 86 2.07 9.98 -17.03
CA LEU A 86 1.48 8.66 -16.86
C LEU A 86 2.01 7.66 -17.89
N TYR A 87 2.06 8.04 -19.17
CA TYR A 87 2.57 7.14 -20.22
C TYR A 87 4.04 6.79 -20.01
N ALA A 88 4.88 7.78 -19.66
CA ALA A 88 6.29 7.54 -19.33
C ALA A 88 6.44 6.54 -18.17
N PHE A 89 5.66 6.77 -17.11
CA PHE A 89 5.64 5.89 -15.94
C PHE A 89 5.21 4.46 -16.31
N LEU A 90 4.08 4.30 -17.00
CA LEU A 90 3.55 2.99 -17.40
C LEU A 90 4.53 2.23 -18.30
N GLY A 91 5.10 2.89 -19.31
CA GLY A 91 6.09 2.28 -20.19
C GLY A 91 7.31 1.75 -19.43
N GLN A 92 7.86 2.56 -18.52
CA GLN A 92 9.01 2.18 -17.70
C GLN A 92 8.68 1.05 -16.72
N GLU A 93 7.54 1.11 -16.02
CA GLU A 93 7.12 0.08 -15.08
C GLU A 93 6.83 -1.25 -15.78
N ILE A 94 6.13 -1.23 -16.91
CA ILE A 94 5.90 -2.44 -17.70
C ILE A 94 7.24 -3.04 -18.12
N LYS A 95 8.13 -2.25 -18.73
CA LYS A 95 9.45 -2.72 -19.20
C LYS A 95 10.28 -3.37 -18.08
N LYS A 96 10.30 -2.79 -16.88
CA LYS A 96 11.00 -3.38 -15.72
C LYS A 96 10.49 -4.79 -15.39
N ASN A 97 9.21 -5.07 -15.64
CA ASN A 97 8.53 -6.28 -15.20
C ASN A 97 8.31 -7.34 -16.30
N ILE A 98 8.48 -7.02 -17.60
CA ILE A 98 8.22 -7.93 -18.73
C ILE A 98 9.47 -8.45 -19.48
N ASN A 99 10.70 -8.09 -19.06
CA ASN A 99 11.94 -8.36 -19.80
C ASN A 99 12.19 -9.84 -20.19
N GLU A 100 11.40 -10.77 -19.66
CA GLU A 100 11.49 -12.22 -19.89
C GLU A 100 10.50 -12.76 -20.94
N VAL A 101 9.73 -11.90 -21.64
CA VAL A 101 8.78 -12.32 -22.69
C VAL A 101 9.34 -11.94 -24.08
N PRO A 102 9.98 -12.89 -24.80
CA PRO A 102 10.36 -12.67 -26.19
C PRO A 102 9.14 -12.38 -27.06
N ASP A 103 9.29 -11.50 -28.05
CA ASP A 103 8.27 -11.20 -29.07
C ASP A 103 6.90 -10.74 -28.52
N HIS A 104 6.91 -9.87 -27.50
CA HIS A 104 5.68 -9.33 -26.91
C HIS A 104 4.88 -8.51 -27.95
N PRO A 105 3.55 -8.75 -28.12
CA PRO A 105 2.76 -8.09 -29.16
C PRO A 105 2.71 -6.55 -29.02
N TYR A 106 2.89 -6.03 -27.80
CA TYR A 106 2.93 -4.60 -27.51
C TYR A 106 4.35 -4.02 -27.35
N GLN A 107 5.40 -4.75 -27.75
CA GLN A 107 6.79 -4.35 -27.51
C GLN A 107 7.14 -2.96 -28.04
N GLN A 108 6.59 -2.58 -29.20
CA GLN A 108 6.81 -1.25 -29.77
C GLN A 108 6.26 -0.14 -28.86
N TRP A 109 5.01 -0.27 -28.38
CA TRP A 109 4.40 0.66 -27.43
C TRP A 109 5.25 0.80 -26.18
N ILE A 110 5.67 -0.34 -25.60
CA ILE A 110 6.49 -0.37 -24.39
C ILE A 110 7.84 0.31 -24.63
N ASN A 111 8.49 0.04 -25.76
CA ASN A 111 9.77 0.66 -26.10
C ASN A 111 9.66 2.17 -26.29
N THR A 112 8.59 2.66 -26.93
CA THR A 112 8.34 4.09 -27.13
C THR A 112 8.20 4.81 -25.79
N TYR A 113 7.26 4.39 -24.94
CA TYR A 113 6.95 5.12 -23.71
C TYR A 113 7.96 4.87 -22.57
N SER A 114 8.78 3.82 -22.67
CA SER A 114 9.92 3.60 -21.76
C SER A 114 11.23 4.23 -22.21
N ALA A 115 11.26 4.88 -23.38
CA ALA A 115 12.47 5.48 -23.92
C ALA A 115 12.92 6.70 -23.11
N ALA A 116 14.22 6.92 -23.05
CA ALA A 116 14.81 8.10 -22.40
C ALA A 116 14.33 9.41 -23.04
N ASP A 117 14.11 9.43 -24.35
CA ASP A 117 13.61 10.60 -25.07
C ASP A 117 12.16 10.94 -24.68
N PHE A 118 11.32 9.92 -24.42
CA PHE A 118 9.94 10.14 -23.95
C PHE A 118 9.92 10.66 -22.50
N GLU A 119 10.77 10.13 -21.63
CA GLU A 119 10.96 10.68 -20.27
C GLU A 119 11.44 12.14 -20.31
N ALA A 120 12.35 12.47 -21.23
CA ALA A 120 12.83 13.84 -21.41
C ALA A 120 11.69 14.77 -21.87
N ALA A 121 10.81 14.30 -22.75
CA ALA A 121 9.62 15.03 -23.18
C ALA A 121 8.62 15.24 -22.03
N ALA A 122 8.34 14.19 -21.23
CA ALA A 122 7.46 14.29 -20.06
C ALA A 122 8.02 15.29 -19.04
N SER A 123 9.32 15.17 -18.73
CA SER A 123 10.04 16.11 -17.87
C SER A 123 9.97 17.55 -18.41
N LYS A 124 10.07 17.77 -19.73
CA LYS A 124 9.96 19.11 -20.34
C LYS A 124 8.61 19.76 -20.09
N VAL A 125 7.52 18.99 -20.11
CA VAL A 125 6.16 19.49 -19.81
C VAL A 125 6.04 19.85 -18.32
N GLU A 126 6.66 19.09 -17.42
CA GLU A 126 6.68 19.40 -15.98
C GLU A 126 7.48 20.66 -15.68
N HIS A 127 8.67 20.82 -16.26
CA HIS A 127 9.44 22.06 -16.12
C HIS A 127 8.70 23.27 -16.70
N LEU A 128 7.94 23.09 -17.78
CA LEU A 128 7.06 24.14 -18.31
C LEU A 128 5.97 24.50 -17.30
N LEU A 129 5.36 23.50 -16.65
CA LEU A 129 4.35 23.73 -15.61
C LEU A 129 4.95 24.50 -14.43
N ASP A 130 6.13 24.09 -13.95
CA ASP A 130 6.85 24.79 -12.87
C ASP A 130 7.13 26.25 -13.27
N LYS A 131 7.65 26.48 -14.47
CA LYS A 131 7.92 27.83 -14.99
C LYS A 131 6.65 28.69 -15.05
N LEU A 132 5.55 28.13 -15.57
CA LEU A 132 4.27 28.84 -15.70
C LEU A 132 3.60 29.10 -14.34
N THR A 133 4.05 28.43 -13.28
CA THR A 133 3.48 28.51 -11.93
C THR A 133 4.40 29.17 -10.91
N GLU A 134 5.61 29.58 -11.29
CA GLU A 134 6.61 30.21 -10.42
C GLU A 134 6.08 31.46 -9.68
N SER A 135 5.21 32.24 -10.34
CA SER A 135 4.60 33.45 -9.76
C SER A 135 3.29 33.20 -8.99
N VAL A 136 2.82 31.95 -8.94
CA VAL A 136 1.55 31.57 -8.29
C VAL A 136 1.75 31.48 -6.78
N ASN A 137 1.38 32.57 -6.09
CA ASN A 137 1.56 32.69 -4.65
C ASN A 137 0.27 32.48 -3.84
N LYS A 138 -0.90 32.52 -4.47
CA LYS A 138 -2.17 32.35 -3.77
C LYS A 138 -2.52 30.88 -3.63
N GLU A 139 -2.91 30.48 -2.43
CA GLU A 139 -3.24 29.09 -2.12
C GLU A 139 -4.43 28.55 -2.95
N ASP A 140 -5.47 29.36 -3.18
CA ASP A 140 -6.60 28.95 -4.03
C ASP A 140 -6.19 28.68 -5.49
N GLU A 141 -5.20 29.43 -5.99
CA GLU A 141 -4.67 29.29 -7.34
C GLU A 141 -3.84 27.99 -7.47
N LYS A 142 -3.01 27.69 -6.46
CA LYS A 142 -2.29 26.40 -6.37
C LYS A 142 -3.28 25.24 -6.26
N ALA A 143 -4.26 25.34 -5.37
CA ALA A 143 -5.27 24.30 -5.17
C ALA A 143 -6.04 24.00 -6.46
N LEU A 144 -6.34 25.03 -7.28
CA LEU A 144 -6.95 24.80 -8.60
C LEU A 144 -6.04 23.98 -9.52
N LEU A 145 -4.75 24.32 -9.61
CA LEU A 145 -3.80 23.61 -10.47
C LEU A 145 -3.62 22.15 -10.04
N TYR A 146 -3.51 21.90 -8.73
CA TYR A 146 -3.52 20.54 -8.16
C TYR A 146 -4.78 19.78 -8.54
N ASN A 147 -5.95 20.41 -8.44
CA ASN A 147 -7.23 19.79 -8.80
C ASN A 147 -7.33 19.48 -10.30
N LEU A 148 -6.81 20.34 -11.17
CA LEU A 148 -6.76 20.09 -12.62
C LEU A 148 -5.87 18.90 -12.94
N TYR A 149 -4.65 18.88 -12.42
CA TYR A 149 -3.72 17.77 -12.59
C TYR A 149 -4.33 16.45 -12.11
N ARG A 150 -4.87 16.46 -10.89
CA ARG A 150 -5.52 15.30 -10.29
C ARG A 150 -6.72 14.82 -11.11
N ARG A 151 -7.56 15.73 -11.59
CA ARG A 151 -8.73 15.36 -12.40
C ARG A 151 -8.31 14.74 -13.74
N ALA A 152 -7.28 15.28 -14.38
CA ALA A 152 -6.71 14.68 -15.58
C ALA A 152 -6.18 13.27 -15.31
N MET A 153 -5.43 13.05 -14.22
CA MET A 153 -4.95 11.71 -13.85
C MET A 153 -6.10 10.71 -13.64
N ASN A 154 -7.19 11.13 -12.97
CA ASN A 154 -8.37 10.29 -12.81
C ASN A 154 -9.05 9.97 -14.16
N LEU A 155 -9.14 10.95 -15.05
CA LEU A 155 -9.72 10.76 -16.39
C LEU A 155 -8.87 9.84 -17.27
N GLU A 156 -7.55 9.85 -17.11
CA GLU A 156 -6.66 8.89 -17.77
C GLU A 156 -6.89 7.46 -17.26
N VAL A 157 -7.06 7.28 -15.94
CA VAL A 157 -7.43 5.98 -15.37
C VAL A 157 -8.77 5.50 -15.92
N ASP A 158 -9.77 6.39 -16.01
CA ASP A 158 -11.06 6.10 -16.62
C ASP A 158 -10.91 5.73 -18.11
N PHE A 159 -10.02 6.42 -18.85
CA PHE A 159 -9.73 6.15 -20.25
C PHE A 159 -9.15 4.75 -20.48
N PHE A 160 -8.16 4.32 -19.67
CA PHE A 160 -7.62 2.96 -19.73
C PHE A 160 -8.65 1.91 -19.28
N SER A 161 -9.43 2.21 -18.24
CA SER A 161 -10.43 1.28 -17.68
C SER A 161 -11.62 1.05 -18.61
N ALA A 162 -11.92 2.00 -19.51
CA ALA A 162 -13.00 1.89 -20.48
C ALA A 162 -12.68 0.97 -21.67
N GLN A 163 -11.43 0.52 -21.82
CA GLN A 163 -11.05 -0.35 -22.92
C GLN A 163 -11.54 -1.78 -22.68
N MET A 164 -12.10 -2.42 -23.71
CA MET A 164 -12.52 -3.81 -23.61
C MET A 164 -11.30 -4.72 -23.56
N LEU A 165 -10.99 -5.22 -22.37
CA LEU A 165 -10.01 -6.27 -22.18
C LEU A 165 -10.69 -7.64 -22.36
N GLY A 166 -9.90 -8.67 -22.69
CA GLY A 166 -10.35 -10.06 -22.66
C GLY A 166 -10.72 -10.52 -21.24
N PRO A 167 -10.84 -11.83 -20.98
CA PRO A 167 -10.95 -12.31 -19.60
C PRO A 167 -9.71 -11.83 -18.81
N VAL A 168 -9.95 -11.11 -17.71
CA VAL A 168 -8.90 -10.61 -16.83
C VAL A 168 -8.90 -11.34 -15.50
N HIS A 169 -7.72 -11.60 -14.95
CA HIS A 169 -7.51 -12.20 -13.64
C HIS A 169 -7.39 -11.16 -12.52
N VAL A 170 -7.18 -9.90 -12.86
CA VAL A 170 -7.22 -8.73 -11.97
C VAL A 170 -8.38 -7.82 -12.39
N PRO A 171 -9.24 -7.35 -11.46
CA PRO A 171 -9.08 -7.41 -10.01
C PRO A 171 -9.27 -8.81 -9.41
N PHE A 172 -8.35 -9.21 -8.53
CA PHE A 172 -8.20 -10.58 -8.08
C PHE A 172 -9.46 -11.11 -7.39
N PHE A 173 -10.01 -10.42 -6.41
CA PHE A 173 -11.22 -10.89 -5.72
C PHE A 173 -12.45 -10.87 -6.64
N LYS A 174 -12.55 -9.90 -7.55
CA LYS A 174 -13.62 -9.86 -8.55
C LYS A 174 -13.55 -11.04 -9.51
N SER A 175 -12.36 -11.42 -9.97
CA SER A 175 -12.18 -12.57 -10.87
C SER A 175 -12.41 -13.90 -10.16
N GLN A 176 -12.26 -13.95 -8.83
CA GLN A 176 -12.53 -15.13 -8.01
C GLN A 176 -13.96 -15.16 -7.41
N ALA A 177 -14.83 -14.18 -7.69
CA ALA A 177 -16.11 -13.99 -6.99
C ALA A 177 -17.25 -14.97 -7.38
N ALA A 178 -16.90 -16.18 -7.84
CA ALA A 178 -17.92 -17.20 -8.10
C ALA A 178 -18.69 -17.50 -6.79
N PRO A 179 -20.03 -17.73 -6.81
CA PRO A 179 -20.84 -17.89 -5.61
C PRO A 179 -20.36 -18.98 -4.64
N GLU A 180 -19.69 -19.99 -5.18
CA GLU A 180 -19.04 -21.06 -4.44
C GLU A 180 -17.77 -20.57 -3.74
N ASN A 181 -16.98 -19.68 -4.33
CA ASN A 181 -15.69 -19.30 -3.77
C ASN A 181 -15.82 -18.50 -2.48
N ARG A 182 -14.87 -18.72 -1.57
CA ARG A 182 -14.72 -17.90 -0.37
C ARG A 182 -13.46 -17.08 -0.43
N LEU A 183 -13.57 -15.83 -0.03
CA LEU A 183 -12.47 -14.90 -0.02
C LEU A 183 -12.06 -14.64 1.44
N LEU A 184 -10.79 -14.81 1.73
CA LEU A 184 -10.18 -14.53 3.04
C LEU A 184 -9.18 -13.39 2.89
N LEU A 185 -9.34 -12.35 3.71
CA LEU A 185 -8.37 -11.29 3.88
C LEU A 185 -7.89 -11.26 5.33
N VAL A 186 -6.58 -11.38 5.53
CA VAL A 186 -5.96 -11.23 6.84
C VAL A 186 -4.91 -10.13 6.77
N SER A 187 -4.95 -9.20 7.72
CA SER A 187 -3.97 -8.12 7.82
C SER A 187 -3.28 -8.15 9.18
N ASP A 188 -1.98 -7.86 9.17
CA ASP A 188 -1.32 -7.33 10.36
C ASP A 188 -1.84 -5.92 10.67
N PHE A 189 -1.49 -5.41 11.85
CA PHE A 189 -1.94 -4.13 12.36
C PHE A 189 -0.83 -3.10 12.48
N ASP A 190 0.17 -3.36 13.33
CA ASP A 190 1.26 -2.42 13.58
C ASP A 190 2.10 -2.27 12.32
N SER A 191 2.43 -1.03 11.94
CA SER A 191 3.18 -0.71 10.72
C SER A 191 2.57 -1.20 9.40
N THR A 192 1.47 -1.95 9.42
CA THR A 192 0.67 -2.36 8.26
C THR A 192 -0.60 -1.51 8.14
N CYS A 193 -1.47 -1.53 9.15
CA CYS A 193 -2.65 -0.66 9.20
C CYS A 193 -2.30 0.74 9.71
N THR A 194 -1.37 0.85 10.66
CA THR A 194 -0.92 2.10 11.28
C THR A 194 0.37 2.62 10.67
N ILE A 195 0.68 3.90 10.89
CA ILE A 195 1.95 4.50 10.45
C ILE A 195 3.14 4.13 11.33
N SER A 196 2.89 3.63 12.54
CA SER A 196 3.91 3.28 13.53
C SER A 196 3.42 2.19 14.48
N ASP A 197 4.35 1.57 15.19
CA ASP A 197 4.07 0.52 16.16
C ASP A 197 3.30 1.02 17.40
N SER A 198 2.44 0.17 17.93
CA SER A 198 1.66 0.39 19.15
C SER A 198 2.48 0.29 20.45
N CYS A 199 3.54 -0.52 20.47
CA CYS A 199 4.33 -0.78 21.69
C CYS A 199 4.95 0.49 22.29
N PRO A 200 5.65 1.36 21.53
CA PRO A 200 6.16 2.63 22.06
C PRO A 200 5.06 3.55 22.57
N VAL A 201 3.89 3.58 21.91
CA VAL A 201 2.75 4.42 22.30
C VAL A 201 2.20 4.01 23.67
N LEU A 202 2.03 2.70 23.91
CA LEU A 202 1.56 2.18 25.20
C LEU A 202 2.57 2.44 26.33
N ALA A 203 3.87 2.31 26.04
CA ALA A 203 4.92 2.62 27.00
C ALA A 203 4.96 4.13 27.34
N ASP A 204 4.92 4.99 26.33
CA ASP A 204 4.91 6.45 26.48
C ASP A 204 3.69 6.93 27.26
N LEU A 205 2.52 6.34 27.00
CA LEU A 205 1.31 6.63 27.75
C LEU A 205 1.49 6.37 29.25
N THR A 206 2.20 5.29 29.62
CA THR A 206 2.48 4.97 31.03
C THR A 206 3.42 6.00 31.66
N VAL A 207 4.45 6.42 30.93
CA VAL A 207 5.39 7.48 31.38
C VAL A 207 4.66 8.81 31.59
N GLN A 208 3.77 9.19 30.67
CA GLN A 208 2.98 10.42 30.76
C GLN A 208 2.02 10.41 31.96
N ILE A 209 1.37 9.27 32.23
CA ILE A 209 0.49 9.13 33.41
C ILE A 209 1.32 9.26 34.68
N ALA A 210 2.48 8.61 34.77
CA ALA A 210 3.37 8.72 35.93
C ALA A 210 3.83 10.17 36.20
N GLY A 211 4.11 10.94 35.16
CA GLY A 211 4.49 12.37 35.27
C GLY A 211 3.36 13.30 35.74
N LYS A 212 2.09 12.90 35.58
CA LYS A 212 0.91 13.71 35.94
C LYS A 212 0.43 13.51 37.39
N ILE A 213 0.99 12.55 38.14
CA ILE A 213 0.58 12.26 39.52
C ILE A 213 1.04 13.41 40.46
N PRO A 214 0.12 14.24 41.01
CA PRO A 214 0.47 15.37 41.86
C PRO A 214 0.79 14.89 43.27
N GLY A 215 2.07 14.90 43.68
CA GLY A 215 2.43 14.43 45.03
C GLY A 215 3.90 14.47 45.44
N GLY A 216 4.82 14.93 44.59
CA GLY A 216 6.20 15.16 45.02
C GLY A 216 7.05 15.67 43.88
N ARG A 217 7.46 16.95 43.95
CA ARG A 217 8.45 17.54 43.02
C ARG A 217 9.82 16.85 43.04
N SER A 218 10.01 15.80 43.86
CA SER A 218 11.16 14.89 43.86
C SER A 218 10.82 13.42 43.55
N ALA A 219 9.53 13.04 43.53
CA ALA A 219 9.06 11.65 43.38
C ALA A 219 8.34 11.37 42.04
N GLY A 220 7.65 12.37 41.47
CA GLY A 220 6.94 12.25 40.18
C GLY A 220 7.88 12.29 38.97
N GLU A 221 8.84 13.23 38.97
CA GLU A 221 9.89 13.32 37.93
C GLU A 221 10.83 12.10 37.97
N THR A 222 11.11 11.56 39.15
CA THR A 222 11.95 10.35 39.32
C THR A 222 11.22 9.08 38.90
N GLY A 223 9.90 8.98 39.13
CA GLY A 223 9.09 7.83 38.68
C GLY A 223 8.94 7.76 37.16
N ALA A 224 8.61 8.87 36.51
CA ALA A 224 8.48 8.92 35.05
C ALA A 224 9.84 8.68 34.37
N SER A 225 10.92 9.28 34.87
CA SER A 225 12.28 9.04 34.38
C SER A 225 12.73 7.58 34.59
N LEU A 226 12.40 6.96 35.73
CA LEU A 226 12.72 5.56 35.97
C LEU A 226 11.97 4.63 35.00
N LEU A 227 10.70 4.89 34.72
CA LEU A 227 9.91 4.12 33.74
C LEU A 227 10.46 4.29 32.33
N ARG A 228 10.82 5.52 31.95
CA ARG A 228 11.47 5.83 30.67
C ARG A 228 12.77 5.04 30.52
N ASN A 229 13.66 5.10 31.51
CA ASN A 229 14.93 4.38 31.50
C ASN A 229 14.72 2.86 31.42
N LYS A 230 13.77 2.31 32.18
CA LYS A 230 13.43 0.88 32.10
C LYS A 230 12.98 0.47 30.71
N TRP A 231 12.13 1.29 30.08
CA TRP A 231 11.66 1.03 28.73
C TRP A 231 12.78 1.17 27.71
N ASP A 232 13.63 2.20 27.80
CA ASP A 232 14.79 2.37 26.92
C ASP A 232 15.75 1.19 27.03
N ASP A 233 15.99 0.70 28.26
CA ASP A 233 16.79 -0.51 28.50
C ASP A 233 16.16 -1.79 27.90
N LEU A 234 14.84 -1.87 27.84
CA LEU A 234 14.13 -2.98 27.20
C LEU A 234 14.26 -2.90 25.67
N VAL A 235 14.09 -1.71 25.10
CA VAL A 235 14.22 -1.46 23.65
C VAL A 235 15.65 -1.74 23.18
N MET A 236 16.67 -1.24 23.88
CA MET A 236 18.06 -1.49 23.54
C MET A 236 18.37 -2.99 23.55
N ARG A 237 17.98 -3.69 24.64
CA ARG A 237 18.18 -5.15 24.74
C ARG A 237 17.41 -5.93 23.68
N TYR A 238 16.21 -5.49 23.33
CA TYR A 238 15.44 -6.09 22.25
C TYR A 238 16.17 -5.98 20.91
N MET A 239 16.64 -4.78 20.55
CA MET A 239 17.34 -4.56 19.28
C MET A 239 18.65 -5.34 19.21
N ASP A 240 19.45 -5.32 20.29
CA ASP A 240 20.73 -6.06 20.37
C ASP A 240 20.51 -7.58 20.19
N GLU A 241 19.56 -8.16 20.93
CA GLU A 241 19.29 -9.60 20.85
C GLU A 241 18.64 -9.99 19.51
N TYR A 242 17.76 -9.15 18.95
CA TYR A 242 17.16 -9.34 17.63
C TYR A 242 18.24 -9.39 16.56
N GLU A 243 19.15 -8.41 16.55
CA GLU A 243 20.29 -8.39 15.62
C GLU A 243 21.23 -9.57 15.85
N GLU A 244 21.48 -9.98 17.09
CA GLU A 244 22.32 -11.14 17.40
C GLU A 244 21.74 -12.43 16.80
N VAL A 245 20.44 -12.70 17.01
CA VAL A 245 19.78 -13.90 16.47
C VAL A 245 19.81 -13.87 14.93
N LEU A 246 19.47 -12.73 14.33
CA LEU A 246 19.43 -12.56 12.88
C LEU A 246 20.85 -12.74 12.28
N ASN A 247 21.84 -12.01 12.78
CA ASN A 247 23.20 -12.02 12.26
C ASN A 247 23.86 -13.38 12.43
N ARG A 248 23.64 -14.07 13.56
CA ARG A 248 24.15 -15.43 13.77
C ARG A 248 23.67 -16.39 12.66
N ARG A 249 22.41 -16.28 12.25
CA ARG A 249 21.84 -17.12 11.20
C ARG A 249 22.29 -16.68 9.80
N LEU A 250 22.39 -15.38 9.54
CA LEU A 250 22.91 -14.84 8.29
C LEU A 250 24.40 -15.20 8.07
N SER A 251 25.25 -15.01 9.07
CA SER A 251 26.68 -15.34 8.99
C SER A 251 26.90 -16.84 8.75
N ASN A 252 26.15 -17.72 9.43
CA ASN A 252 26.23 -19.16 9.18
C ASN A 252 25.93 -19.53 7.71
N LYS A 253 25.12 -18.72 7.03
CA LYS A 253 24.67 -18.93 5.66
C LYS A 253 25.62 -18.37 4.59
N GLU A 254 26.26 -17.23 4.87
CA GLU A 254 27.33 -16.69 4.00
C GLU A 254 28.48 -17.70 3.85
N HIS A 255 28.78 -18.46 4.90
CA HIS A 255 29.78 -19.55 4.87
C HIS A 255 29.30 -20.81 4.14
N GLY A 256 28.00 -20.93 3.84
CA GLY A 256 27.35 -22.17 3.41
C GLY A 256 26.98 -22.30 1.92
N ASN A 257 26.87 -21.18 1.17
CA ASN A 257 26.81 -21.08 -0.32
C ASN A 257 26.17 -19.76 -0.84
N GLY A 258 25.78 -18.81 0.02
CA GLY A 258 25.27 -17.50 -0.41
C GLY A 258 23.96 -17.49 -1.20
N LYS A 259 23.17 -18.58 -1.18
CA LYS A 259 21.84 -18.68 -1.84
C LYS A 259 20.72 -18.17 -0.92
N ALA A 260 19.50 -17.93 -1.43
CA ALA A 260 18.29 -17.71 -0.61
C ALA A 260 18.08 -18.78 0.49
N PHE A 261 17.38 -18.41 1.58
CA PHE A 261 17.05 -19.34 2.65
C PHE A 261 16.18 -20.47 2.10
N THR A 262 16.51 -21.71 2.44
CA THR A 262 15.59 -22.84 2.21
C THR A 262 14.37 -22.70 3.11
N THR A 263 13.30 -23.43 2.81
CA THR A 263 12.09 -23.43 3.64
C THR A 263 12.40 -23.90 5.06
N GLU A 264 13.25 -24.92 5.20
CA GLU A 264 13.67 -25.47 6.49
C GLU A 264 14.51 -24.47 7.28
N GLU A 265 15.51 -23.84 6.64
CA GLU A 265 16.33 -22.81 7.29
C GLU A 265 15.50 -21.61 7.76
N LEU A 266 14.50 -21.23 6.97
CA LEU A 266 13.58 -20.15 7.31
C LEU A 266 12.70 -20.52 8.52
N GLN A 267 12.15 -21.73 8.54
CA GLN A 267 11.36 -22.21 9.67
C GLN A 267 12.18 -22.25 10.96
N GLU A 268 13.43 -22.71 10.90
CA GLU A 268 14.31 -22.72 12.06
C GLU A 268 14.71 -21.30 12.51
N LEU A 269 15.01 -20.38 11.58
CA LEU A 269 15.24 -18.97 11.91
C LEU A 269 14.03 -18.40 12.65
N LEU A 270 12.84 -18.54 12.08
CA LEU A 270 11.62 -17.98 12.69
C LEU A 270 11.24 -18.65 14.00
N LYS A 271 11.65 -19.91 14.21
CA LYS A 271 11.55 -20.56 15.52
C LYS A 271 12.49 -19.93 16.55
N GLU A 272 13.76 -19.71 16.21
CA GLU A 272 14.71 -19.04 17.11
C GLU A 272 14.29 -17.59 17.41
N MET A 273 13.81 -16.86 16.40
CA MET A 273 13.22 -15.54 16.59
C MET A 273 12.02 -15.62 17.54
N SER A 274 11.14 -16.62 17.37
CA SER A 274 9.99 -16.82 18.27
C SER A 274 10.42 -17.09 19.73
N ASP A 275 11.46 -17.91 19.94
CA ASP A 275 11.99 -18.17 21.28
C ASP A 275 12.58 -16.90 21.93
N PHE A 276 13.17 -16.01 21.13
CA PHE A 276 13.62 -14.69 21.55
C PHE A 276 12.43 -13.77 21.91
N GLU A 277 11.43 -13.67 21.04
CA GLU A 277 10.25 -12.81 21.25
C GLU A 277 9.49 -13.17 22.54
N LEU A 278 9.35 -14.47 22.84
CA LEU A 278 8.74 -14.92 24.08
C LEU A 278 9.50 -14.42 25.32
N LYS A 279 10.84 -14.42 25.27
CA LYS A 279 11.68 -13.89 26.36
C LYS A 279 11.59 -12.36 26.44
N ALA A 280 11.55 -11.67 25.30
CA ALA A 280 11.37 -10.23 25.25
C ALA A 280 10.06 -9.80 25.90
N ASN A 281 8.96 -10.45 25.54
CA ASN A 281 7.64 -10.22 26.12
C ASN A 281 7.61 -10.51 27.63
N ALA A 282 8.25 -11.60 28.09
CA ALA A 282 8.36 -11.89 29.52
C ALA A 282 9.08 -10.78 30.31
N ARG A 283 10.15 -10.20 29.73
CA ARG A 283 10.87 -9.06 30.35
C ARG A 283 10.01 -7.81 30.47
N VAL A 284 9.11 -7.56 29.50
CA VAL A 284 8.15 -6.45 29.57
C VAL A 284 7.20 -6.62 30.75
N GLU A 285 6.64 -7.82 30.94
CA GLU A 285 5.78 -8.13 32.10
C GLU A 285 6.54 -7.99 33.43
N GLU A 286 7.77 -8.53 33.52
CA GLU A 286 8.62 -8.47 34.71
C GLU A 286 8.99 -7.03 35.09
N ALA A 287 9.26 -6.18 34.10
CA ALA A 287 9.59 -4.78 34.32
C ALA A 287 8.37 -3.94 34.76
N ALA A 288 7.15 -4.46 34.53
CA ALA A 288 5.87 -3.84 34.82
C ALA A 288 5.72 -2.43 34.21
N VAL A 289 6.32 -2.21 33.04
CA VAL A 289 6.36 -0.90 32.36
C VAL A 289 5.00 -0.46 31.80
N LEU A 290 4.03 -1.38 31.71
CA LEU A 290 2.67 -1.11 31.26
C LEU A 290 1.65 -1.03 32.41
N LYS A 291 2.11 -1.03 33.67
CA LYS A 291 1.23 -1.06 34.85
C LYS A 291 0.59 0.30 35.10
N GLY A 292 -0.71 0.32 35.39
CA GLY A 292 -1.46 1.53 35.74
C GLY A 292 -2.17 2.22 34.57
N LEU A 293 -2.07 1.68 33.35
CA LEU A 293 -2.84 2.14 32.19
C LEU A 293 -4.33 1.85 32.40
N SER A 294 -5.20 2.82 32.16
CA SER A 294 -6.65 2.58 32.16
C SER A 294 -7.12 2.21 30.75
N PRO A 295 -8.21 1.41 30.62
CA PRO A 295 -8.83 1.14 29.33
C PRO A 295 -9.16 2.41 28.54
N VAL A 296 -9.68 3.44 29.23
CA VAL A 296 -10.01 4.74 28.61
C VAL A 296 -8.77 5.42 28.03
N ALA A 297 -7.65 5.45 28.76
CA ALA A 297 -6.42 6.06 28.26
C ALA A 297 -5.86 5.31 27.04
N ILE A 298 -5.99 3.98 27.01
CA ILE A 298 -5.60 3.15 25.87
C ILE A 298 -6.49 3.44 24.66
N GLN A 299 -7.81 3.56 24.86
CA GLN A 299 -8.75 3.93 23.80
C GLN A 299 -8.47 5.32 23.24
N ASP A 300 -8.21 6.31 24.10
CA ASP A 300 -7.88 7.68 23.67
C ASP A 300 -6.58 7.71 22.87
N ALA A 301 -5.58 6.93 23.28
CA ALA A 301 -4.32 6.77 22.53
C ALA A 301 -4.56 6.11 21.16
N GLY A 302 -5.39 5.06 21.11
CA GLY A 302 -5.79 4.41 19.86
C GLY A 302 -6.51 5.37 18.91
N LYS A 303 -7.48 6.14 19.40
CA LYS A 303 -8.17 7.17 18.60
C LYS A 303 -7.26 8.29 18.08
N SER A 304 -6.05 8.40 18.62
CA SER A 304 -5.04 9.38 18.19
C SER A 304 -4.01 8.78 17.23
N MET A 305 -4.00 7.45 17.04
CA MET A 305 -3.06 6.75 16.17
C MET A 305 -3.45 6.92 14.69
N PRO A 306 -2.62 7.54 13.85
CA PRO A 306 -2.93 7.66 12.43
C PRO A 306 -2.86 6.32 11.73
N LEU A 307 -3.86 6.07 10.89
CA LEU A 307 -3.83 4.97 9.92
C LEU A 307 -2.88 5.31 8.76
N ARG A 308 -2.28 4.27 8.20
CA ARG A 308 -1.48 4.37 6.97
C ARG A 308 -2.38 4.79 5.80
N GLU A 309 -1.77 5.50 4.85
CA GLU A 309 -2.46 6.01 3.68
C GLU A 309 -3.25 4.92 2.94
N GLY A 310 -4.53 5.21 2.65
CA GLY A 310 -5.46 4.33 1.97
C GLY A 310 -6.04 3.18 2.79
N CYS A 311 -5.59 2.96 4.04
CA CYS A 311 -6.08 1.85 4.87
C CYS A 311 -7.59 1.95 5.18
N SER A 312 -8.04 3.11 5.66
CA SER A 312 -9.47 3.36 5.94
C SER A 312 -10.31 3.20 4.68
N ASP A 313 -9.89 3.81 3.56
CA ASP A 313 -10.61 3.74 2.29
C ASP A 313 -10.74 2.31 1.78
N PHE A 314 -9.66 1.54 1.87
CA PHE A 314 -9.65 0.13 1.49
C PHE A 314 -10.69 -0.68 2.27
N PHE A 315 -10.70 -0.59 3.61
CA PHE A 315 -11.63 -1.37 4.44
C PHE A 315 -13.08 -0.87 4.30
N LYS A 316 -13.31 0.43 4.11
CA LYS A 316 -14.62 0.98 3.78
C LYS A 316 -15.13 0.39 2.47
N ARG A 317 -14.31 0.37 1.42
CA ARG A 317 -14.67 -0.23 0.13
C ARG A 317 -14.89 -1.73 0.23
N LEU A 318 -14.08 -2.43 1.02
CA LEU A 318 -14.24 -3.86 1.31
C LEU A 318 -15.63 -4.16 1.89
N GLY A 319 -16.08 -3.36 2.86
CA GLY A 319 -17.40 -3.49 3.47
C GLY A 319 -18.59 -3.23 2.52
N LEU A 320 -18.35 -2.59 1.37
CA LEU A 320 -19.35 -2.34 0.33
C LEU A 320 -19.39 -3.42 -0.77
N GLN A 321 -18.44 -4.36 -0.79
CA GLN A 321 -18.40 -5.37 -1.85
C GLN A 321 -19.52 -6.41 -1.68
N GLU A 322 -20.11 -6.83 -2.81
CA GLU A 322 -21.15 -7.88 -2.82
C GLU A 322 -20.60 -9.27 -2.46
N ALA A 323 -19.30 -9.51 -2.67
CA ALA A 323 -18.64 -10.74 -2.27
C ALA A 323 -18.36 -10.73 -0.76
N HIS A 324 -18.85 -11.74 -0.04
CA HIS A 324 -18.56 -11.92 1.37
C HIS A 324 -17.06 -12.27 1.57
N VAL A 325 -16.25 -11.28 1.91
CA VAL A 325 -14.84 -11.48 2.30
C VAL A 325 -14.76 -11.68 3.82
N ASP A 326 -14.31 -12.85 4.27
CA ASP A 326 -14.01 -13.06 5.69
C ASP A 326 -12.73 -12.31 6.03
N THR A 327 -12.83 -11.36 6.96
CA THR A 327 -11.80 -10.35 7.22
C THR A 327 -11.28 -10.49 8.64
N HIS A 328 -9.96 -10.52 8.80
CA HIS A 328 -9.30 -10.68 10.09
C HIS A 328 -8.16 -9.68 10.29
N ILE A 329 -7.99 -9.22 11.52
CA ILE A 329 -6.73 -8.65 12.01
C ILE A 329 -6.00 -9.71 12.83
N LEU A 330 -4.71 -9.89 12.56
CA LEU A 330 -3.85 -10.84 13.26
C LEU A 330 -2.55 -10.15 13.69
N SER A 331 -2.45 -9.77 14.96
CA SER A 331 -1.43 -8.84 15.45
C SER A 331 -0.77 -9.31 16.73
N VAL A 332 0.52 -8.99 16.88
CA VAL A 332 1.28 -9.17 18.13
C VAL A 332 1.09 -8.03 19.14
N CYS A 333 0.33 -6.98 18.80
CA CYS A 333 0.02 -5.86 19.67
C CYS A 333 -0.44 -6.32 21.06
N TRP A 334 0.04 -5.63 22.10
CA TRP A 334 -0.25 -5.97 23.50
C TRP A 334 -1.65 -5.59 23.99
N SER A 335 -2.44 -4.84 23.19
CA SER A 335 -3.80 -4.46 23.56
C SER A 335 -4.77 -4.47 22.38
N LYS A 336 -5.67 -5.45 22.39
CA LYS A 336 -6.83 -5.51 21.50
C LYS A 336 -7.70 -4.26 21.63
N THR A 337 -7.89 -3.75 22.85
CA THR A 337 -8.59 -2.49 23.12
C THR A 337 -7.98 -1.31 22.36
N PHE A 338 -6.64 -1.26 22.22
CA PHE A 338 -5.97 -0.24 21.40
C PHE A 338 -6.32 -0.41 19.92
N ILE A 339 -6.19 -1.61 19.36
CA ILE A 339 -6.54 -1.93 17.97
C ILE A 339 -7.98 -1.52 17.66
N GLU A 340 -8.94 -1.94 18.50
CA GLU A 340 -10.36 -1.66 18.33
C GLU A 340 -10.62 -0.15 18.26
N ALA A 341 -9.94 0.65 19.10
CA ALA A 341 -10.07 2.10 19.10
C ALA A 341 -9.48 2.78 17.84
N VAL A 342 -8.36 2.28 17.30
CA VAL A 342 -7.81 2.76 16.02
C VAL A 342 -8.77 2.46 14.87
N LEU A 343 -9.26 1.22 14.80
CA LEU A 343 -10.17 0.79 13.74
C LEU A 343 -11.50 1.56 13.79
N GLU A 344 -12.05 1.78 14.99
CA GLU A 344 -13.25 2.61 15.20
C GLU A 344 -13.03 4.04 14.69
N GLN A 345 -11.88 4.65 14.98
CA GLN A 345 -11.54 5.99 14.49
C GLN A 345 -11.47 6.06 12.96
N GLY A 346 -10.99 4.99 12.32
CA GLY A 346 -10.96 4.86 10.86
C GLY A 346 -12.28 4.46 10.21
N GLU A 347 -13.37 4.28 10.99
CA GLU A 347 -14.64 3.69 10.56
C GLU A 347 -14.43 2.31 9.88
N ILE A 348 -13.48 1.53 10.40
CA ILE A 348 -13.13 0.19 9.92
C ILE A 348 -13.86 -0.84 10.78
N HIS A 349 -14.67 -1.68 10.13
CA HIS A 349 -15.41 -2.74 10.79
C HIS A 349 -14.82 -4.11 10.45
N VAL A 350 -13.97 -4.64 11.34
CA VAL A 350 -13.44 -6.00 11.25
C VAL A 350 -13.92 -6.81 12.45
N ALA A 351 -14.72 -7.85 12.20
CA ALA A 351 -15.32 -8.65 13.26
C ALA A 351 -14.31 -9.54 14.01
N ASN A 352 -13.23 -9.94 13.32
CA ASN A 352 -12.30 -10.93 13.84
C ASN A 352 -10.93 -10.29 14.13
N ILE A 353 -10.67 -9.93 15.39
CA ILE A 353 -9.37 -9.39 15.81
C ILE A 353 -8.70 -10.38 16.75
N ASN A 354 -7.58 -10.96 16.30
CA ASN A 354 -6.73 -11.86 17.06
C ASN A 354 -5.47 -11.11 17.50
N ALA A 355 -5.46 -10.66 18.76
CA ALA A 355 -4.36 -9.94 19.38
C ALA A 355 -4.26 -10.27 20.87
N ASN A 356 -3.26 -9.73 21.54
CA ASN A 356 -3.11 -9.85 23.00
C ASN A 356 -3.97 -8.80 23.72
N GLU A 357 -4.12 -8.93 25.03
CA GLU A 357 -4.78 -7.89 25.84
C GLU A 357 -4.12 -7.71 27.20
N LEU A 358 -4.08 -6.48 27.70
CA LEU A 358 -3.59 -6.21 29.05
C LEU A 358 -4.54 -6.80 30.10
N VAL A 359 -3.96 -7.33 31.17
CA VAL A 359 -4.74 -7.83 32.31
C VAL A 359 -5.06 -6.68 33.24
N PHE A 360 -6.34 -6.40 33.45
CA PHE A 360 -6.82 -5.30 34.30
C PHE A 360 -7.25 -5.78 35.69
N ASN A 361 -7.04 -4.91 36.69
CA ASN A 361 -7.66 -5.01 38.01
C ASN A 361 -8.45 -3.72 38.27
N GLY A 362 -9.78 -3.80 38.15
CA GLY A 362 -10.61 -2.60 38.10
C GLY A 362 -10.30 -1.77 36.85
N ASN A 363 -10.03 -0.48 37.02
CA ASN A 363 -9.78 0.45 35.91
C ASN A 363 -8.28 0.68 35.62
N ALA A 364 -7.40 -0.21 36.07
CA ALA A 364 -5.96 -0.09 35.90
C ALA A 364 -5.34 -1.43 35.48
N SER A 365 -4.43 -1.38 34.52
CA SER A 365 -3.66 -2.54 34.08
C SER A 365 -2.72 -3.01 35.20
N THR A 366 -2.55 -4.32 35.30
CA THR A 366 -1.65 -4.95 36.27
C THR A 366 -0.18 -4.92 35.82
N GLY A 367 0.06 -4.60 34.55
CA GLY A 367 1.36 -4.74 33.88
C GLY A 367 1.57 -6.11 33.22
N LYS A 368 0.64 -7.06 33.42
CA LYS A 368 0.63 -8.36 32.76
C LYS A 368 -0.16 -8.35 31.46
N ILE A 369 0.14 -9.28 30.57
CA ILE A 369 -0.44 -9.41 29.24
C ILE A 369 -1.04 -10.80 29.09
N SER A 370 -2.30 -10.87 28.68
CA SER A 370 -2.97 -12.10 28.23
C SER A 370 -2.57 -12.36 26.79
N PHE A 371 -1.55 -13.21 26.60
CA PHE A 371 -0.99 -13.50 25.29
C PHE A 371 -1.83 -14.51 24.49
N ASN A 372 -2.24 -14.11 23.28
CA ASN A 372 -2.90 -14.93 22.27
C ASN A 372 -2.05 -15.08 20.99
N VAL A 373 -1.28 -14.03 20.65
CA VAL A 373 -0.42 -13.96 19.46
C VAL A 373 0.87 -13.24 19.84
N GLN A 374 2.00 -13.94 19.94
CA GLN A 374 3.28 -13.32 20.33
C GLN A 374 4.34 -13.39 19.23
N THR A 375 4.22 -14.36 18.32
CA THR A 375 5.32 -14.76 17.45
C THR A 375 4.84 -15.08 16.04
N ALA A 376 5.79 -15.22 15.11
CA ALA A 376 5.52 -15.68 13.75
C ALA A 376 4.81 -17.05 13.73
N LEU A 377 5.18 -17.94 14.65
CA LEU A 377 4.57 -19.26 14.78
C LEU A 377 3.14 -19.19 15.30
N ASP A 378 2.83 -18.26 16.22
CA ASP A 378 1.46 -18.03 16.66
C ASP A 378 0.60 -17.49 15.51
N LYS A 379 1.09 -16.48 14.77
CA LYS A 379 0.37 -15.96 13.60
C LYS A 379 0.09 -17.08 12.60
N GLN A 380 1.09 -17.91 12.27
CA GLN A 380 0.90 -19.03 11.34
C GLN A 380 -0.17 -20.02 11.83
N ARG A 381 -0.15 -20.39 13.12
CA ARG A 381 -1.15 -21.31 13.70
C ARG A 381 -2.55 -20.73 13.57
N HIS A 382 -2.76 -19.46 13.94
CA HIS A 382 -4.06 -18.79 13.81
C HIS A 382 -4.52 -18.72 12.35
N PHE A 383 -3.62 -18.37 11.43
CA PHE A 383 -3.94 -18.31 10.00
C PHE A 383 -4.38 -19.67 9.43
N ILE A 384 -3.68 -20.75 9.80
CA ILE A 384 -4.07 -22.12 9.43
C ILE A 384 -5.45 -22.49 9.99
N GLN A 385 -5.71 -22.18 11.26
CA GLN A 385 -7.01 -22.45 11.88
C GLN A 385 -8.17 -21.71 11.20
N ILE A 386 -7.95 -20.45 10.79
CA ILE A 386 -8.94 -19.66 10.05
C ILE A 386 -9.22 -20.31 8.69
N LEU A 387 -8.16 -20.68 7.94
CA LEU A 387 -8.28 -21.36 6.66
C LEU A 387 -9.04 -22.69 6.78
N ASP A 388 -8.68 -23.51 7.77
CA ASP A 388 -9.30 -24.80 8.00
C ASP A 388 -10.77 -24.67 8.42
N HIS A 389 -11.12 -23.64 9.22
CA HIS A 389 -12.52 -23.34 9.56
C HIS A 389 -13.33 -22.93 8.34
N LEU A 390 -12.78 -22.08 7.48
CA LEU A 390 -13.45 -21.65 6.25
C LEU A 390 -13.68 -22.83 5.29
N LYS A 391 -12.75 -23.78 5.22
CA LYS A 391 -12.88 -25.04 4.48
C LYS A 391 -13.83 -26.04 5.17
N GLY A 392 -13.87 -26.03 6.51
CA GLY A 392 -14.56 -27.02 7.35
C GLY A 392 -16.04 -26.73 7.64
N ARG A 393 -16.58 -25.55 7.31
CA ARG A 393 -18.04 -25.23 7.35
C ARG A 393 -18.81 -25.98 6.24
N GLN A 394 -18.69 -27.31 6.21
CA GLN A 394 -19.05 -28.20 5.10
C GLN A 394 -20.56 -28.28 4.78
N SER A 395 -20.83 -28.23 3.48
CA SER A 395 -21.92 -28.90 2.76
C SER A 395 -21.34 -30.10 2.00
N THR A 396 -22.19 -31.04 1.58
CA THR A 396 -21.88 -32.42 1.12
C THR A 396 -21.21 -32.55 -0.26
N ASP A 397 -20.62 -31.51 -0.85
CA ASP A 397 -20.02 -31.57 -2.19
C ASP A 397 -18.56 -31.07 -2.20
N PRO A 398 -17.56 -31.97 -2.17
CA PRO A 398 -16.15 -31.62 -2.02
C PRO A 398 -15.48 -31.04 -3.28
N GLU A 399 -16.11 -31.12 -4.45
CA GLU A 399 -15.41 -30.82 -5.71
C GLU A 399 -15.44 -29.34 -6.13
N HIS A 400 -16.21 -28.46 -5.49
CA HIS A 400 -16.55 -27.16 -6.08
C HIS A 400 -16.38 -25.92 -5.18
N GLN A 401 -15.64 -25.95 -4.07
CA GLN A 401 -15.49 -24.76 -3.22
C GLN A 401 -14.03 -24.39 -2.91
N GLN A 402 -13.51 -23.35 -3.57
CA GLN A 402 -12.14 -22.85 -3.37
C GLN A 402 -12.12 -21.68 -2.38
N VAL A 403 -11.12 -21.67 -1.48
CA VAL A 403 -10.84 -20.53 -0.60
C VAL A 403 -9.64 -19.79 -1.18
N HIS A 404 -9.83 -18.52 -1.54
CA HIS A 404 -8.74 -17.64 -1.98
C HIS A 404 -8.35 -16.70 -0.85
N SER A 405 -7.07 -16.74 -0.51
CA SER A 405 -6.52 -16.10 0.68
C SER A 405 -5.49 -15.02 0.34
N VAL A 406 -5.65 -13.86 0.95
CA VAL A 406 -4.72 -12.75 0.91
C VAL A 406 -4.25 -12.46 2.32
N TYR A 407 -2.94 -12.42 2.52
CA TYR A 407 -2.34 -11.99 3.77
C TYR A 407 -1.52 -10.73 3.53
N ILE A 408 -1.68 -9.72 4.38
CA ILE A 408 -0.99 -8.43 4.29
C ILE A 408 -0.22 -8.21 5.60
N GLY A 409 1.07 -7.94 5.50
CA GLY A 409 1.92 -7.62 6.66
C GLY A 409 3.12 -6.79 6.24
N ASP A 410 4.04 -6.55 7.17
CA ASP A 410 5.22 -5.68 6.90
C ASP A 410 6.54 -6.28 7.40
N SER A 411 6.51 -7.38 8.17
CA SER A 411 7.66 -7.82 8.95
C SER A 411 8.00 -9.31 8.84
N LEU A 412 9.12 -9.73 9.45
CA LEU A 412 9.47 -11.15 9.58
C LEU A 412 8.41 -11.96 10.32
N THR A 413 7.66 -11.34 11.24
CA THR A 413 6.62 -12.05 12.00
C THR A 413 5.46 -12.51 11.12
N ASP A 414 5.30 -11.90 9.94
CA ASP A 414 4.27 -12.21 8.96
C ASP A 414 4.69 -13.23 7.91
N LEU A 415 6.00 -13.46 7.77
CA LEU A 415 6.57 -14.18 6.63
C LEU A 415 5.98 -15.59 6.43
N LEU A 416 5.71 -16.32 7.52
CA LEU A 416 5.07 -17.63 7.42
C LEU A 416 3.64 -17.57 6.89
N CYS A 417 2.89 -16.52 7.24
CA CYS A 417 1.52 -16.34 6.75
C CYS A 417 1.52 -15.83 5.31
N LEU A 418 2.42 -14.89 4.99
CA LEU A 418 2.65 -14.37 3.63
C LEU A 418 2.94 -15.50 2.64
N LEU A 419 3.81 -16.45 3.01
CA LEU A 419 4.15 -17.60 2.16
C LEU A 419 3.06 -18.66 2.07
N ARG A 420 2.13 -18.67 3.04
CA ARG A 420 1.05 -19.65 3.12
C ARG A 420 -0.18 -19.21 2.32
N ALA A 421 -0.42 -17.90 2.22
CA ALA A 421 -1.54 -17.33 1.49
C ALA A 421 -1.39 -17.51 -0.03
N ASP A 422 -2.50 -17.47 -0.77
CA ASP A 422 -2.47 -17.47 -2.25
C ASP A 422 -1.82 -16.18 -2.79
N VAL A 423 -2.00 -15.08 -2.05
CA VAL A 423 -1.30 -13.82 -2.27
C VAL A 423 -0.79 -13.26 -0.94
N GLY A 424 0.51 -13.38 -0.69
CA GLY A 424 1.19 -12.68 0.40
C GLY A 424 1.66 -11.31 -0.05
N ILE A 425 1.23 -10.25 0.64
CA ILE A 425 1.53 -8.85 0.32
C ILE A 425 2.33 -8.21 1.47
N ILE A 426 3.47 -7.63 1.14
CA ILE A 426 4.31 -6.86 2.05
C ILE A 426 4.05 -5.37 1.80
N LEU A 427 3.63 -4.66 2.84
CA LEU A 427 3.37 -3.23 2.79
C LEU A 427 4.56 -2.44 3.35
N GLY A 428 5.13 -1.55 2.54
CA GLY A 428 6.30 -0.76 2.91
C GLY A 428 7.63 -1.45 2.60
N ASP A 429 8.69 -0.98 3.25
CA ASP A 429 10.06 -1.45 3.01
C ASP A 429 10.70 -2.00 4.29
N SER A 430 10.90 -3.32 4.34
CA SER A 430 11.54 -4.02 5.45
C SER A 430 12.93 -4.52 5.06
N SER A 431 13.95 -3.88 5.64
CA SER A 431 15.35 -4.25 5.44
C SER A 431 15.63 -5.69 5.89
N THR A 432 15.05 -6.12 7.00
CA THR A 432 15.22 -7.49 7.50
C THR A 432 14.56 -8.52 6.58
N LEU A 433 13.34 -8.26 6.09
CA LEU A 433 12.71 -9.15 5.11
C LEU A 433 13.56 -9.25 3.84
N LYS A 434 14.14 -8.14 3.37
CA LYS A 434 15.05 -8.15 2.22
C LYS A 434 16.30 -9.00 2.46
N GLN A 435 16.89 -8.93 3.65
CA GLN A 435 18.07 -9.75 4.00
C GLN A 435 17.73 -11.25 4.07
N VAL A 436 16.54 -11.61 4.54
CA VAL A 436 16.12 -13.01 4.74
C VAL A 436 15.47 -13.61 3.49
N TYR A 437 14.69 -12.84 2.73
CA TYR A 437 13.82 -13.35 1.67
C TYR A 437 13.81 -12.51 0.38
N GLY A 438 14.69 -11.51 0.27
CA GLY A 438 14.67 -10.49 -0.79
C GLY A 438 14.68 -11.03 -2.22
N GLU A 439 15.38 -12.14 -2.51
CA GLU A 439 15.43 -12.72 -3.86
C GLU A 439 14.06 -13.16 -4.41
N LYS A 440 13.09 -13.40 -3.52
CA LYS A 440 11.72 -13.82 -3.86
C LYS A 440 10.67 -12.75 -3.50
N MET A 441 11.12 -11.52 -3.26
CA MET A 441 10.26 -10.34 -3.13
C MET A 441 10.16 -9.65 -4.48
N THR A 442 8.95 -9.35 -4.94
CA THR A 442 8.74 -8.62 -6.20
C THR A 442 7.50 -7.73 -6.11
N SER A 443 7.26 -6.84 -7.08
CA SER A 443 6.11 -5.95 -7.02
C SER A 443 4.78 -6.71 -7.15
N LEU A 444 3.73 -6.21 -6.50
CA LEU A 444 2.37 -6.73 -6.72
C LEU A 444 1.91 -6.52 -8.17
N PHE A 445 2.43 -5.48 -8.84
CA PHE A 445 2.24 -5.29 -10.28
C PHE A 445 2.76 -6.48 -11.10
N ARG A 446 3.92 -7.05 -10.77
CA ARG A 446 4.42 -8.27 -11.44
C ARG A 446 3.50 -9.46 -11.22
N LYS A 447 2.89 -9.60 -10.03
CA LYS A 447 1.86 -10.62 -9.79
C LYS A 447 0.66 -10.46 -10.70
N ALA A 448 0.15 -9.22 -10.82
CA ALA A 448 -0.97 -8.91 -11.70
C ALA A 448 -0.66 -9.35 -13.14
N LEU A 449 0.50 -8.96 -13.67
CA LEU A 449 0.95 -9.34 -15.02
C LEU A 449 1.01 -10.87 -15.21
N LEU A 450 1.57 -11.60 -14.24
CA LEU A 450 1.71 -13.05 -14.34
C LEU A 450 0.37 -13.78 -14.29
N LEU A 451 -0.57 -13.27 -13.48
CA LEU A 451 -1.95 -13.76 -13.48
C LEU A 451 -2.59 -13.59 -14.87
N GLU A 452 -2.45 -12.43 -15.50
CA GLU A 452 -2.97 -12.17 -16.84
C GLU A 452 -2.34 -13.05 -17.93
N GLN A 453 -1.09 -13.48 -17.74
CA GLN A 453 -0.40 -14.41 -18.65
C GLN A 453 -0.81 -15.88 -18.43
N GLY A 454 -1.74 -16.17 -17.51
CA GLY A 454 -2.10 -17.53 -17.10
C GLY A 454 -1.00 -18.25 -16.32
N ASN A 455 0.09 -17.55 -15.94
CA ASN A 455 1.17 -18.10 -15.14
C ASN A 455 0.85 -17.94 -13.65
N MET A 456 0.00 -18.86 -13.16
CA MET A 456 -0.47 -18.83 -11.77
C MET A 456 0.62 -19.24 -10.75
N GLN A 457 1.68 -19.92 -11.18
CA GLN A 457 2.65 -20.55 -10.29
C GLN A 457 3.86 -19.66 -9.98
N LEU A 458 3.66 -18.68 -9.09
CA LEU A 458 4.75 -18.13 -8.28
C LEU A 458 4.65 -18.66 -6.85
N SER A 459 4.72 -19.98 -6.68
CA SER A 459 4.79 -20.56 -5.35
C SER A 459 6.05 -20.05 -4.63
N GLY A 460 5.88 -19.44 -3.47
CA GLY A 460 6.99 -18.93 -2.66
C GLY A 460 7.50 -17.55 -3.04
N TYR A 461 6.75 -16.74 -3.80
CA TYR A 461 6.99 -15.29 -3.87
C TYR A 461 6.07 -14.54 -2.91
N VAL A 462 6.55 -13.39 -2.44
CA VAL A 462 5.77 -12.41 -1.68
C VAL A 462 5.85 -11.07 -2.40
N PHE A 463 4.77 -10.30 -2.36
CA PHE A 463 4.56 -9.17 -3.25
C PHE A 463 4.61 -7.84 -2.50
N THR A 464 5.48 -6.92 -2.90
CA THR A 464 5.66 -5.64 -2.24
C THR A 464 4.75 -4.57 -2.84
N VAL A 465 4.23 -3.71 -1.98
CA VAL A 465 3.45 -2.50 -2.32
C VAL A 465 3.88 -1.34 -1.42
N SER A 466 3.69 -0.11 -1.91
CA SER A 466 3.99 1.11 -1.16
C SER A 466 2.80 1.60 -0.32
N SER A 467 1.57 1.31 -0.75
CA SER A 467 0.34 1.82 -0.11
C SER A 467 -0.82 0.83 -0.21
N TRP A 468 -1.84 1.04 0.62
CA TRP A 468 -3.10 0.27 0.54
C TRP A 468 -3.85 0.50 -0.77
N TYR A 469 -3.58 1.59 -1.49
CA TYR A 469 -4.21 1.85 -2.78
C TYR A 469 -3.79 0.85 -3.86
N GLU A 470 -2.54 0.38 -3.84
CA GLU A 470 -2.10 -0.69 -4.74
C GLU A 470 -2.79 -2.01 -4.41
N VAL A 471 -2.97 -2.31 -3.13
CA VAL A 471 -3.71 -3.49 -2.68
C VAL A 471 -5.17 -3.42 -3.12
N GLU A 472 -5.79 -2.25 -2.94
CA GLU A 472 -7.17 -2.01 -3.37
C GLU A 472 -7.33 -2.18 -4.88
N ALA A 473 -6.43 -1.58 -5.67
CA ALA A 473 -6.44 -1.67 -7.12
C ALA A 473 -6.27 -3.12 -7.59
N PHE A 474 -5.39 -3.88 -6.94
CA PHE A 474 -5.18 -5.29 -7.25
C PHE A 474 -6.39 -6.16 -6.89
N LEU A 475 -7.02 -5.95 -5.74
CA LEU A 475 -8.13 -6.80 -5.27
C LEU A 475 -9.47 -6.43 -5.89
N PHE A 476 -9.78 -5.14 -6.00
CA PHE A 476 -11.11 -4.63 -6.39
C PHE A 476 -11.10 -3.80 -7.67
N GLY A 477 -9.93 -3.44 -8.19
CA GLY A 477 -9.77 -2.56 -9.34
C GLY A 477 -9.64 -1.10 -8.93
N PRO A 478 -9.38 -0.21 -9.89
CA PRO A 478 -9.30 1.22 -9.59
C PRO A 478 -10.58 1.66 -8.88
N ALA A 479 -10.44 2.46 -7.84
CA ALA A 479 -11.59 3.16 -7.30
C ALA A 479 -11.99 4.21 -8.33
N GLY A 480 -13.18 4.11 -8.90
CA GLY A 480 -13.73 5.20 -9.72
C GLY A 480 -13.69 6.50 -8.93
N SER A 481 -13.65 7.65 -9.62
CA SER A 481 -13.59 9.02 -9.08
C SER A 481 -13.51 9.14 -7.55
N ARG A 482 -12.35 8.84 -6.96
CA ARG A 482 -12.14 9.11 -5.53
C ARG A 482 -12.21 10.61 -5.32
N VAL A 483 -13.10 11.05 -4.44
CA VAL A 483 -12.96 12.37 -3.82
C VAL A 483 -11.91 12.20 -2.72
N LEU A 484 -10.64 12.19 -3.10
CA LEU A 484 -9.54 12.28 -2.14
C LEU A 484 -9.45 13.70 -1.58
#